data_AF-A0A7S2NYP3-F1
#
_entry.id   AF-A0A7S2NYP3-F1
#
_cell.length_a   1.000
_cell.length_b   1.000
_cell.length_c   1.000
_cell.angle_alpha   90.00
_cell.angle_beta   90.00
_cell.angle_gamma   90.00
#
_symmetry.space_group_name_H-M   'P 1'
#
loop_
_entity.id
_entity.type
_entity.pdbx_description
1 polymer ?
#
loop_
_entity_poly.entity_id
_entity_poly.type
_entity_poly.pdbx_seq_one_letter_code
_entity_poly.pdbx_strand_id
1 'polypeptide(L)'
;YFGAISQWTGMQDEYDCFFCVVDLHAITMPHNPKELRDATLRTAAAYFASGIDPDRSTVFVQSAVREHAALCWLLTTQSPLSWLQQMTQYKEKSKKEGGGPVGLGLLSYPVLMAADILLYQADKV
;
A
#
# COMPACT_ATOMS: atom_id res chain seq x y z
N TYR A 1 14.78 0.11 10.72
CA TYR A 1 14.15 -1.20 10.97
C TYR A 1 13.75 -1.33 12.44
N PHE A 2 14.70 -1.33 13.38
CA PHE A 2 14.41 -1.55 14.81
C PHE A 2 13.43 -0.57 15.51
N GLY A 3 13.34 0.70 15.09
CA GLY A 3 12.52 1.70 15.80
C GLY A 3 11.00 1.57 15.60
N ALA A 4 10.54 1.41 14.35
CA ALA A 4 9.10 1.28 14.06
C ALA A 4 8.59 -0.14 14.35
N ILE A 5 9.43 -1.14 14.12
CA ILE A 5 9.05 -2.54 14.25
C ILE A 5 8.88 -2.95 15.72
N SER A 6 9.76 -2.51 16.63
CA SER A 6 9.57 -2.79 18.06
C SER A 6 8.29 -2.15 18.59
N GLN A 7 7.91 -0.98 18.07
CA GLN A 7 6.65 -0.33 18.42
C GLN A 7 5.45 -1.12 17.91
N TRP A 8 5.50 -1.63 16.67
CA TRP A 8 4.41 -2.43 16.11
C TRP A 8 4.13 -3.70 16.91
N THR A 9 5.16 -4.35 17.46
CA THR A 9 4.94 -5.57 18.25
C THR A 9 4.05 -5.34 19.47
N GLY A 10 4.23 -4.23 20.18
CA GLY A 10 3.40 -3.86 21.34
C GLY A 10 2.02 -3.33 20.94
N MET A 11 1.87 -2.70 19.78
CA MET A 11 0.57 -2.21 19.31
C MET A 11 -0.46 -3.33 19.11
N GLN A 12 -0.02 -4.55 18.84
CA GLN A 12 -0.90 -5.72 18.69
C GLN A 12 -1.61 -6.11 20.01
N ASP A 13 -1.18 -5.59 21.18
CA ASP A 13 -1.87 -5.77 22.46
C ASP A 13 -2.96 -4.72 22.70
N GLU A 14 -2.82 -3.55 22.06
CA GLU A 14 -3.65 -2.38 22.31
C GLU A 14 -4.64 -2.07 21.19
N TYR A 15 -4.38 -2.55 19.97
CA TYR A 15 -5.12 -2.19 18.76
C TYR A 15 -5.41 -3.42 17.89
N ASP A 16 -6.53 -3.39 17.18
CA ASP A 16 -6.79 -4.27 16.05
C ASP A 16 -5.93 -3.82 14.86
N CYS A 17 -4.88 -4.59 14.58
CA CYS A 17 -3.82 -4.19 13.66
C CYS A 17 -3.94 -4.89 12.31
N PHE A 18 -3.81 -4.11 11.24
CA PHE A 18 -3.79 -4.58 9.86
C PHE A 18 -2.41 -4.32 9.24
N PHE A 19 -1.73 -5.39 8.80
CA PHE A 19 -0.45 -5.32 8.10
C PHE A 19 -0.63 -5.77 6.65
N CYS A 20 -0.69 -4.79 5.75
CA CYS A 20 -0.93 -5.02 4.32
C CYS A 20 0.38 -4.98 3.52
N VAL A 21 0.69 -6.07 2.80
CA VAL A 21 1.76 -6.06 1.80
C VAL A 21 1.20 -5.51 0.48
N VAL A 22 1.56 -4.26 0.19
CA VAL A 22 0.98 -3.41 -0.89
C VAL A 22 1.54 -3.72 -2.30
N ASP A 23 1.30 -4.92 -2.80
CA ASP A 23 1.79 -5.35 -4.12
C ASP A 23 1.10 -4.66 -5.31
N LEU A 24 -0.15 -4.19 -5.18
CA LEU A 24 -0.81 -3.39 -6.22
C LEU A 24 -0.19 -1.99 -6.36
N HIS A 25 0.34 -1.41 -5.29
CA HIS A 25 1.12 -0.18 -5.37
C HIS A 25 2.47 -0.40 -6.05
N ALA A 26 3.08 -1.57 -5.89
CA ALA A 26 4.38 -1.88 -6.50
C ALA A 26 4.31 -1.92 -8.03
N ILE A 27 3.18 -2.33 -8.60
CA ILE A 27 3.01 -2.44 -10.06
C ILE A 27 2.72 -1.10 -10.77
N THR A 28 2.63 0.02 -10.04
CA THR A 28 2.46 1.35 -10.67
C THR A 28 3.73 1.85 -11.35
N MET A 29 4.84 1.13 -11.18
CA MET A 29 6.15 1.36 -11.81
C MET A 29 6.60 0.08 -12.55
N PRO A 30 7.57 0.19 -13.47
CA PRO A 30 8.18 -0.98 -14.09
C PRO A 30 8.69 -1.98 -13.04
N HIS A 31 8.37 -3.26 -13.21
CA HIS A 31 8.72 -4.32 -12.26
C HIS A 31 8.94 -5.66 -12.98
N ASN A 32 9.73 -6.53 -12.35
CA ASN A 32 9.84 -7.93 -12.77
C ASN A 32 8.83 -8.78 -11.97
N PRO A 33 7.91 -9.53 -12.61
CA PRO A 33 6.90 -10.32 -11.90
C PRO A 33 7.46 -11.37 -10.92
N LYS A 34 8.61 -11.99 -11.25
CA LYS A 34 9.23 -12.98 -10.36
C LYS A 34 9.82 -12.30 -9.12
N GLU A 35 10.54 -11.20 -9.33
CA GLU A 35 11.14 -10.44 -8.23
C GLU A 35 10.08 -9.83 -7.32
N LEU A 36 8.96 -9.36 -7.88
CA LEU A 36 7.82 -8.85 -7.12
C LEU A 36 7.22 -9.94 -6.23
N ARG A 37 6.97 -11.14 -6.78
CA ARG A 37 6.47 -12.28 -6.00
C ARG A 37 7.40 -12.61 -4.84
N ASP A 38 8.70 -12.68 -5.09
CA ASP A 38 9.69 -12.97 -4.05
C ASP A 38 9.77 -11.84 -3.03
N ALA A 39 9.65 -10.58 -3.45
CA ALA A 39 9.63 -9.43 -2.55
C ALA A 39 8.39 -9.43 -1.65
N THR A 40 7.21 -9.75 -2.18
CA THR A 40 5.97 -9.88 -1.39
C THR A 40 6.12 -10.92 -0.28
N LEU A 41 6.65 -12.10 -0.61
CA LEU A 41 6.89 -13.17 0.38
C LEU A 41 7.95 -12.77 1.40
N ARG A 42 9.05 -12.12 0.96
CA ARG A 42 10.09 -11.63 1.87
C ARG A 42 9.56 -10.57 2.84
N THR A 43 8.70 -9.66 2.38
CA THR A 43 8.08 -8.63 3.24
C THR A 43 7.17 -9.28 4.29
N ALA A 44 6.31 -10.22 3.88
CA ALA A 44 5.46 -10.95 4.83
C ALA A 44 6.31 -11.73 5.85
N ALA A 45 7.34 -12.46 5.39
CA ALA A 45 8.27 -13.16 6.26
C ALA A 45 8.97 -12.21 7.25
N ALA A 46 9.31 -11.00 6.80
CA ALA A 46 9.95 -10.01 7.65
C ALA A 46 9.00 -9.45 8.72
N TYR A 47 7.69 -9.33 8.45
CA TYR A 47 6.70 -9.02 9.49
C TYR A 47 6.66 -10.09 10.58
N PHE A 48 6.55 -11.37 10.20
CA PHE A 48 6.53 -12.46 11.18
C PHE A 48 7.84 -12.58 11.96
N ALA A 49 8.98 -12.50 11.27
CA ALA A 49 10.30 -12.53 11.91
C ALA A 49 10.52 -11.35 12.88
N SER A 50 9.75 -10.28 12.70
CA SER A 50 9.78 -9.09 13.53
C SER A 50 8.85 -9.16 14.75
N GLY A 51 8.08 -10.23 14.91
CA GLY A 51 7.16 -10.42 16.04
C GLY A 51 5.71 -10.02 15.79
N ILE A 52 5.34 -9.77 14.52
CA ILE A 52 3.92 -9.68 14.16
C ILE A 52 3.31 -11.08 14.22
N ASP A 53 2.25 -11.22 15.01
CA ASP A 53 1.59 -12.48 15.30
C ASP A 53 0.25 -12.53 14.53
N PRO A 54 0.06 -13.49 13.61
CA PRO A 54 -1.17 -13.60 12.83
C PRO A 54 -2.41 -13.97 13.66
N ASP A 55 -2.23 -14.50 14.88
CA ASP A 55 -3.36 -14.77 15.79
C ASP A 55 -3.83 -13.50 16.51
N ARG A 56 -3.03 -12.43 16.48
CA ARG A 56 -3.30 -11.14 17.13
C ARG A 56 -3.55 -9.99 16.16
N SER A 57 -3.08 -10.12 14.92
CA SER A 57 -3.18 -9.10 13.88
C SER A 57 -3.54 -9.70 12.54
N THR A 58 -4.20 -8.91 11.69
CA THR A 58 -4.53 -9.32 10.33
C THR A 58 -3.36 -9.01 9.39
N VAL A 59 -2.66 -10.03 8.90
CA VAL A 59 -1.57 -9.89 7.92
C VAL A 59 -2.01 -10.45 6.57
N PHE A 60 -1.93 -9.64 5.50
CA PHE A 60 -2.40 -10.06 4.18
C PHE A 60 -1.67 -9.37 3.03
N VAL A 61 -1.81 -9.93 1.82
CA VAL A 61 -1.32 -9.33 0.58
C VAL A 61 -2.47 -8.57 -0.08
N GLN A 62 -2.22 -7.32 -0.48
CA GLN A 62 -3.24 -6.41 -1.01
C GLN A 62 -4.01 -7.02 -2.18
N SER A 63 -3.31 -7.59 -3.17
CA SER A 63 -3.94 -8.22 -4.35
C SER A 63 -4.79 -9.45 -4.05
N ALA A 64 -4.64 -10.07 -2.87
CA ALA A 64 -5.45 -11.21 -2.45
C ALA A 64 -6.86 -10.79 -1.97
N VAL A 65 -7.08 -9.51 -1.69
CA VAL A 65 -8.35 -8.94 -1.22
C VAL A 65 -8.89 -8.00 -2.30
N ARG A 66 -9.84 -8.48 -3.10
CA ARG A 66 -10.33 -7.80 -4.31
C ARG A 66 -11.05 -6.49 -4.01
N GLU A 67 -11.53 -6.35 -2.79
CA GLU A 67 -12.27 -5.21 -2.27
C GLU A 67 -11.44 -3.92 -2.32
N HIS A 68 -10.10 -4.01 -2.22
CA HIS A 68 -9.20 -2.86 -2.42
C HIS A 68 -9.36 -2.25 -3.80
N ALA A 69 -9.32 -3.07 -4.84
CA ALA A 69 -9.51 -2.62 -6.21
C ALA A 69 -10.94 -2.12 -6.46
N ALA A 70 -11.94 -2.79 -5.87
CA ALA A 70 -13.34 -2.39 -5.99
C ALA A 70 -13.61 -1.02 -5.34
N LEU A 71 -13.13 -0.80 -4.11
CA LEU A 71 -13.28 0.47 -3.41
C LEU A 71 -12.44 1.58 -4.08
N CYS A 72 -11.24 1.27 -4.57
CA CYS A 72 -10.44 2.20 -5.36
C CYS A 72 -11.22 2.71 -6.58
N TRP A 73 -11.94 1.83 -7.28
CA TRP A 73 -12.79 2.24 -8.41
C TRP A 73 -13.88 3.22 -7.96
N LEU A 74 -14.60 2.91 -6.88
CA LEU A 74 -15.64 3.80 -6.34
C LEU A 74 -15.06 5.17 -5.95
N LEU A 75 -13.95 5.19 -5.22
CA LEU A 75 -13.28 6.43 -4.80
C LEU A 75 -12.74 7.23 -5.99
N THR A 76 -12.29 6.56 -7.06
CA THR A 76 -11.84 7.22 -8.28
C THR A 76 -12.97 8.07 -8.89
N THR A 77 -14.21 7.57 -8.88
CA THR A 77 -15.37 8.34 -9.40
C THR A 77 -15.68 9.60 -8.58
N GLN A 78 -15.17 9.68 -7.35
CA GLN A 78 -15.36 10.81 -6.43
C GLN A 78 -14.13 11.73 -6.34
N SER A 79 -13.02 11.38 -7.00
CA SER A 79 -11.74 12.06 -6.86
C SER A 79 -11.46 12.98 -8.05
N PRO A 80 -11.40 14.32 -7.86
CA PRO A 80 -11.03 15.24 -8.93
C PRO A 80 -9.61 15.00 -9.44
N LEU A 81 -9.46 14.98 -10.77
CA LEU A 81 -8.15 14.80 -11.42
C LEU A 81 -7.13 15.86 -10.97
N SER A 82 -7.58 17.10 -10.74
CA SER A 82 -6.73 18.21 -10.32
C SER A 82 -6.08 17.97 -8.96
N TRP A 83 -6.75 17.27 -8.03
CA TRP A 83 -6.18 16.93 -6.72
C TRP A 83 -4.97 16.00 -6.89
N LEU A 84 -5.11 14.99 -7.75
CA LEU A 84 -4.05 14.01 -8.02
C LEU A 84 -2.85 14.66 -8.72
N GLN A 85 -3.09 15.53 -9.70
CA GLN A 85 -2.03 16.24 -10.43
C GLN A 85 -1.24 17.21 -9.55
N GLN A 86 -1.85 17.71 -8.47
CA GLN A 86 -1.19 18.64 -7.56
C GLN A 86 -0.20 17.95 -6.60
N MET A 87 -0.31 16.62 -6.40
CA MET A 87 0.51 15.89 -5.45
C MET A 87 2.01 15.97 -5.79
N THR A 88 2.81 16.32 -4.78
CA THR A 88 4.26 16.49 -4.91
C THR A 88 4.93 15.18 -5.33
N GLN A 89 4.50 14.05 -4.78
CA GLN A 89 5.04 12.72 -5.10
C GLN A 89 4.84 12.37 -6.58
N TYR A 90 3.68 12.69 -7.14
CA TYR A 90 3.42 12.52 -8.57
C TYR A 90 4.37 13.39 -9.41
N LYS A 91 4.47 14.69 -9.08
CA LYS A 91 5.37 15.63 -9.79
C LYS A 91 6.83 15.21 -9.73
N GLU A 92 7.32 14.75 -8.58
CA GLU A 92 8.70 14.31 -8.39
C GLU A 92 9.00 13.03 -9.16
N LYS A 93 8.14 12.01 -9.04
CA LYS A 93 8.36 10.73 -9.73
C LYS A 93 8.19 10.87 -11.25
N SER A 94 7.25 11.69 -11.71
CA SER A 94 7.10 12.03 -13.13
C SER A 94 8.33 12.70 -13.73
N LYS A 95 8.97 13.61 -12.98
CA LYS A 95 10.24 14.24 -13.41
C LYS A 95 11.39 13.25 -13.46
N LYS A 96 11.46 12.29 -12.52
CA LYS A 96 12.50 11.25 -12.49
C LYS A 96 12.43 10.29 -13.68
N GLU A 97 11.23 10.04 -14.21
CA GLU A 97 11.00 9.25 -15.43
C GLU A 97 11.37 10.01 -16.74
N GLY A 98 12.11 11.12 -16.64
CA GLY A 98 12.68 11.81 -17.80
C GLY A 98 11.67 12.55 -18.68
N GLY A 99 10.47 12.82 -18.17
CA GLY A 99 9.42 13.52 -18.92
C GLY A 99 8.72 12.66 -19.98
N GLY A 100 8.97 11.35 -19.99
CA GLY A 100 8.18 10.39 -20.76
C GLY A 100 6.75 10.22 -20.20
N PRO A 101 5.84 9.57 -20.95
CA PRO A 101 4.49 9.32 -20.47
C PRO A 101 4.51 8.45 -19.21
N VAL A 102 4.00 9.02 -18.12
CA VAL A 102 3.85 8.34 -16.83
C VAL A 102 2.55 7.53 -16.83
N GLY A 103 2.60 6.31 -16.32
CA GLY A 103 1.42 5.45 -16.20
C GLY A 103 0.35 6.07 -15.28
N LEU A 104 -0.93 5.89 -15.63
CA LEU A 104 -2.07 6.36 -14.84
C LEU A 104 -2.04 5.81 -13.40
N GLY A 105 -1.50 4.61 -13.18
CA GLY A 105 -1.30 4.03 -11.86
C GLY A 105 -0.50 4.94 -10.93
N LEU A 106 0.55 5.61 -11.43
CA LEU A 106 1.36 6.51 -10.61
C LEU A 106 0.62 7.80 -10.20
N LEU A 107 -0.36 8.23 -11.01
CA LEU A 107 -1.22 9.36 -10.66
C LEU A 107 -2.33 8.94 -9.68
N SER A 108 -2.85 7.73 -9.84
CA SER A 108 -4.05 7.24 -9.14
C SER A 108 -3.77 6.42 -7.89
N TYR A 109 -2.54 5.98 -7.64
CA TYR A 109 -2.19 5.23 -6.42
C TYR A 109 -2.63 5.91 -5.10
N PRO A 110 -2.70 7.26 -4.96
CA PRO A 110 -3.23 7.87 -3.74
C PRO A 110 -4.70 7.53 -3.48
N VAL A 111 -5.49 7.29 -4.53
CA VAL A 111 -6.88 6.82 -4.42
C VAL A 111 -6.91 5.36 -3.95
N LEU A 112 -5.99 4.53 -4.46
CA LEU A 112 -5.83 3.16 -3.98
C LEU A 112 -5.40 3.14 -2.49
N MET A 113 -4.49 4.02 -2.08
CA MET A 113 -4.09 4.18 -0.68
C MET A 113 -5.28 4.59 0.21
N ALA A 114 -6.14 5.48 -0.28
CA ALA A 114 -7.37 5.84 0.44
C ALA A 114 -8.32 4.63 0.57
N ALA A 115 -8.43 3.80 -0.48
CA ALA A 115 -9.20 2.55 -0.40
C ALA A 115 -8.60 1.59 0.64
N ASP A 116 -7.28 1.43 0.67
CA ASP A 116 -6.59 0.54 1.59
C ASP A 116 -6.89 0.86 3.07
N ILE A 117 -7.04 2.15 3.38
CA ILE A 117 -7.33 2.65 4.73
C ILE A 117 -8.83 2.57 5.04
N LEU A 118 -9.67 3.06 4.13
CA LEU A 118 -11.11 3.20 4.36
C LEU A 118 -11.83 1.85 4.37
N LEU A 119 -11.29 0.81 3.71
CA LEU A 119 -11.89 -0.52 3.70
C LEU A 119 -12.05 -1.10 5.12
N TYR A 120 -11.09 -0.78 6.00
CA TYR A 120 -11.05 -1.28 7.38
C TYR A 120 -11.52 -0.26 8.41
N GLN A 121 -12.00 0.92 7.98
CA GLN A 121 -12.43 2.00 8.87
C GLN A 121 -11.35 2.37 9.89
N ALA A 122 -10.07 2.43 9.46
CA ALA A 122 -8.95 2.59 10.37
C ALA A 122 -8.98 3.96 11.10
N ASP A 123 -8.87 3.93 12.42
CA ASP A 123 -8.77 5.14 13.26
C ASP A 123 -7.37 5.78 13.22
N LYS A 124 -6.33 4.98 12.93
CA LYS A 124 -4.92 5.40 12.91
C LYS A 124 -4.18 4.72 11.74
N VAL A 125 -3.27 5.46 11.10
CA VAL A 125 -2.42 5.03 9.96
C VAL A 125 -0.99 5.49 10.18
#